data_AF-A0A6C1B7A6-F1
#
_entry.id   AF-A0A6C1B7A6-F1
#
_cell.length_a   1.000
_cell.length_b   1.000
_cell.length_c   1.000
_cell.angle_alpha   90.00
_cell.angle_beta   90.00
_cell.angle_gamma   90.00
#
_symmetry.space_group_name_H-M   'P 1'
#
loop_
_entity.id
_entity.type
_entity.pdbx_description
1 polymer ?
#
loop_
_entity_poly.entity_id
_entity_poly.type
_entity_poly.pdbx_seq_one_letter_code
_entity_poly.pdbx_strand_id
1 'polypeptide(L)'
;MQRDPRLVPLSREHHAALRLGRQLINGGASMALGAQRAELAAHFAEEERSLAPLLETHGEHALAARLRAEHRQLEALFAAAERGEREAEAGRALIDHVRFEERELFPAVEACFDGVLT
;
A
#
# COMPACT_ATOMS: atom_id res chain seq x y z
N MET A 1 -19.50 -3.11 2.50
CA MET A 1 -19.58 -3.19 1.03
C MET A 1 -18.65 -4.31 0.59
N GLN A 2 -19.04 -5.13 -0.38
CA GLN A 2 -18.09 -6.03 -1.03
C GLN A 2 -17.19 -5.16 -1.92
N ARG A 3 -15.87 -5.32 -1.81
CA ARG A 3 -14.89 -4.59 -2.63
C ARG A 3 -15.16 -4.86 -4.12
N ASP A 4 -15.07 -3.82 -4.96
CA ASP A 4 -15.21 -3.92 -6.40
C ASP A 4 -14.27 -5.01 -6.96
N PRO A 5 -14.74 -5.87 -7.87
CA PRO A 5 -13.95 -6.98 -8.42
C PRO A 5 -12.57 -6.58 -8.97
N ARG A 6 -12.41 -5.34 -9.47
CA ARG A 6 -11.12 -4.84 -9.98
C ARG A 6 -10.09 -4.61 -8.89
N LEU A 7 -10.51 -4.34 -7.65
CA LEU A 7 -9.64 -4.07 -6.51
C LEU A 7 -9.44 -5.28 -5.61
N VAL A 8 -10.22 -6.35 -5.80
CA VAL A 8 -10.07 -7.61 -5.05
C VAL A 8 -8.66 -8.21 -5.17
N PRO A 9 -7.99 -8.24 -6.34
CA PRO A 9 -6.62 -8.76 -6.44
C PRO A 9 -5.64 -8.00 -5.54
N LEU A 10 -5.63 -6.67 -5.60
CA LEU A 10 -4.77 -5.82 -4.77
C LEU A 10 -5.06 -6.02 -3.28
N SER A 11 -6.35 -5.96 -2.90
CA SER A 11 -6.76 -6.16 -1.51
C SER A 11 -6.39 -7.52 -0.92
N ARG A 12 -6.29 -8.58 -1.74
CA ARG A 12 -5.85 -9.90 -1.26
C ARG A 12 -4.38 -9.89 -0.83
N GLU A 13 -3.52 -9.14 -1.51
CA GLU A 13 -2.09 -9.05 -1.23
C GLU A 13 -1.83 -8.31 0.10
N HIS A 14 -2.73 -7.43 0.53
CA HIS A 14 -2.70 -6.77 1.84
C HIS A 14 -2.66 -7.72 3.04
N HIS A 15 -3.23 -8.92 2.92
CA HIS A 15 -3.16 -9.90 4.01
C HIS A 15 -1.70 -10.32 4.31
N ALA A 16 -0.88 -10.49 3.28
CA ALA A 16 0.54 -10.79 3.43
C ALA A 16 1.30 -9.59 4.01
N ALA A 17 1.08 -8.39 3.45
CA ALA A 17 1.68 -7.14 3.93
C ALA A 17 1.38 -6.88 5.42
N LEU A 18 0.13 -7.08 5.86
CA LEU A 18 -0.25 -6.92 7.26
C LEU A 18 0.39 -7.97 8.20
N ARG A 19 0.65 -9.19 7.72
CA ARG A 19 1.38 -10.18 8.52
C ARG A 19 2.84 -9.77 8.65
N LEU A 20 3.48 -9.39 7.55
CA LEU A 20 4.85 -8.90 7.53
C LEU A 20 5.02 -7.67 8.44
N GLY A 21 4.11 -6.70 8.37
CA GLY A 21 4.15 -5.52 9.23
C GLY A 21 4.12 -5.85 10.72
N ARG A 22 3.32 -6.86 11.13
CA ARG A 22 3.30 -7.34 12.52
C ARG A 22 4.61 -8.04 12.91
N GLN A 23 5.20 -8.81 12.00
CA GLN A 23 6.49 -9.46 12.23
C GLN A 23 7.60 -8.41 12.41
N LEU A 24 7.63 -7.38 11.56
CA LEU A 24 8.56 -6.25 11.65
C LEU A 24 8.41 -5.46 12.96
N ILE A 25 7.18 -5.26 13.45
CA ILE A 25 6.94 -4.65 14.78
C ILE A 25 7.53 -5.50 15.91
N ASN A 26 7.43 -6.82 15.81
CA ASN A 26 7.99 -7.73 16.82
C ASN A 26 9.51 -7.89 16.71
N GLY A 27 10.11 -7.48 15.59
CA GLY A 27 11.54 -7.52 15.30
C GLY A 27 12.05 -8.87 14.81
N GLY A 28 13.25 -8.87 14.22
CA GLY A 28 13.91 -10.05 13.68
C GLY A 28 13.30 -10.53 12.35
N ALA A 29 12.59 -9.64 11.64
CA ALA A 29 11.86 -9.98 10.43
C ALA A 29 12.56 -9.50 9.14
N SER A 30 13.80 -8.99 9.22
CA SER A 30 14.60 -8.57 8.06
C SER A 30 14.63 -9.62 6.93
N MET A 31 14.86 -10.90 7.25
CA MET A 31 14.87 -11.97 6.24
C MET A 31 13.50 -12.17 5.57
N ALA A 32 12.41 -12.08 6.35
CA ALA A 32 11.06 -12.22 5.84
C ALA A 32 10.65 -11.02 4.96
N LEU A 33 11.14 -9.82 5.31
CA LEU A 33 11.01 -8.62 4.48
C LEU A 33 11.77 -8.77 3.16
N GLY A 34 13.04 -9.19 3.21
CA GLY A 34 13.84 -9.40 1.99
C GLY A 34 13.21 -10.40 1.03
N ALA A 35 12.58 -11.47 1.55
CA ALA A 35 11.86 -12.44 0.74
C ALA A 35 10.60 -11.89 0.05
N GLN A 36 9.95 -10.88 0.65
CA GLN A 36 8.72 -10.27 0.13
C GLN A 36 8.96 -8.93 -0.60
N ARG A 37 10.20 -8.42 -0.62
CA ARG A 37 10.51 -7.08 -1.14
C ARG A 37 10.11 -6.92 -2.61
N ALA A 38 10.38 -7.93 -3.44
CA ALA A 38 10.03 -7.89 -4.85
C ALA A 38 8.51 -7.88 -5.08
N GLU A 39 7.76 -8.64 -4.28
CA GLU A 39 6.29 -8.71 -4.37
C GLU A 39 5.67 -7.39 -3.91
N LEU A 40 6.13 -6.79 -2.81
CA LEU A 40 5.70 -5.48 -2.35
C LEU A 40 5.99 -4.37 -3.38
N ALA A 41 7.18 -4.37 -3.97
CA ALA A 41 7.53 -3.39 -4.99
C ALA A 41 6.66 -3.55 -6.26
N ALA A 42 6.34 -4.79 -6.65
CA ALA A 42 5.44 -5.06 -7.76
C ALA A 42 4.00 -4.60 -7.47
N HIS A 43 3.53 -4.82 -6.23
CA HIS A 43 2.23 -4.35 -5.74
C HIS A 43 2.12 -2.83 -5.84
N PHE A 44 3.05 -2.09 -5.23
CA PHE A 44 3.08 -0.62 -5.29
C PHE A 44 3.12 -0.09 -6.72
N ALA A 45 3.90 -0.75 -7.60
CA ALA A 45 4.00 -0.35 -9.00
C ALA A 45 2.69 -0.59 -9.78
N GLU A 46 1.91 -1.63 -9.46
CA GLU A 46 0.58 -1.82 -10.03
C GLU A 46 -0.39 -0.75 -9.54
N GLU A 47 -0.40 -0.43 -8.25
CA GLU A 47 -1.28 0.59 -7.68
C GLU A 47 -1.00 1.98 -8.25
N GLU A 48 0.27 2.38 -8.32
CA GLU A 48 0.66 3.65 -8.93
C GLU A 48 0.33 3.71 -10.42
N ARG A 49 0.44 2.59 -11.14
CA ARG A 49 0.13 2.52 -12.57
C ARG A 49 -1.37 2.57 -12.84
N SER A 50 -2.17 1.87 -12.04
CA SER A 50 -3.59 1.65 -12.31
C SER A 50 -4.51 2.63 -11.59
N LEU A 51 -4.18 3.01 -10.35
CA LEU A 51 -5.06 3.81 -9.48
C LEU A 51 -4.72 5.29 -9.53
N ALA A 52 -3.44 5.65 -9.52
CA ALA A 52 -3.05 7.06 -9.43
C ALA A 52 -3.53 7.90 -10.63
N PRO A 53 -3.41 7.47 -11.90
CA PRO A 53 -3.92 8.24 -13.04
C PRO A 53 -5.45 8.39 -13.03
N LEU A 54 -6.15 7.36 -12.54
CA LEU A 54 -7.61 7.39 -12.41
C LEU A 54 -8.04 8.45 -11.39
N LEU A 55 -7.43 8.43 -10.20
CA LEU A 55 -7.67 9.43 -9.15
C LEU A 55 -7.39 10.84 -9.67
N GLU A 56 -6.25 11.04 -10.35
CA GLU A 56 -5.88 12.34 -10.92
C GLU A 56 -6.88 12.84 -11.97
N THR A 57 -7.38 11.95 -12.84
CA THR A 57 -8.37 12.29 -13.86
C THR A 57 -9.70 12.74 -13.25
N HIS A 58 -10.03 12.23 -12.05
CA HIS A 58 -11.24 12.56 -11.31
C HIS A 58 -11.04 13.66 -10.25
N GLY A 59 -9.87 14.32 -10.22
CA GLY A 59 -9.57 15.44 -9.31
C GLY A 59 -9.06 15.04 -7.92
N GLU A 60 -8.91 13.75 -7.64
CA GLU A 60 -8.41 13.18 -6.37
C GLU A 60 -6.87 13.23 -6.27
N HIS A 61 -6.26 14.36 -6.66
CA HIS A 61 -4.81 14.53 -6.71
C HIS A 61 -4.12 14.34 -5.36
N ALA A 62 -4.79 14.70 -4.26
CA ALA A 62 -4.25 14.55 -2.91
C ALA A 62 -4.07 13.07 -2.53
N LEU A 63 -5.01 12.20 -2.90
CA LEU A 63 -4.93 10.76 -2.66
C LEU A 63 -3.83 10.12 -3.52
N ALA A 64 -3.76 10.48 -4.80
CA ALA A 64 -2.69 10.01 -5.69
C ALA A 64 -1.30 10.46 -5.20
N ALA A 65 -1.17 11.70 -4.71
CA ALA A 65 0.07 12.19 -4.14
C ALA A 65 0.46 11.47 -2.85
N ARG A 66 -0.52 11.19 -1.97
CA ARG A 66 -0.32 10.45 -0.72
C ARG A 66 0.13 9.01 -0.98
N LEU A 67 -0.52 8.29 -1.90
CA LEU A 67 -0.14 6.93 -2.31
C LEU A 67 1.35 6.85 -2.66
N ARG A 68 1.79 7.68 -3.62
CA ARG A 68 3.19 7.70 -4.07
C ARG A 68 4.16 8.15 -2.97
N ALA A 69 3.72 9.03 -2.06
CA ALA A 69 4.55 9.49 -0.95
C ALA A 69 4.76 8.38 0.10
N GLU A 70 3.70 7.67 0.48
CA GLU A 70 3.77 6.54 1.42
C GLU A 70 4.60 5.39 0.83
N HIS A 71 4.48 5.07 -0.47
CA HIS A 71 5.35 4.08 -1.13
C HIS A 71 6.83 4.45 -1.06
N ARG A 72 7.19 5.70 -1.39
CA ARG A 72 8.59 6.17 -1.29
C ARG A 72 9.11 6.09 0.14
N GLN A 73 8.27 6.42 1.13
CA GLN A 73 8.63 6.30 2.54
C GLN A 73 8.85 4.84 2.95
N LEU A 74 7.96 3.93 2.52
CA LEU A 74 8.08 2.50 2.79
C LEU A 74 9.34 1.91 2.18
N GLU A 75 9.68 2.26 0.94
CA GLU A 75 10.91 1.82 0.28
C GLU A 75 12.17 2.21 1.08
N ALA A 76 12.20 3.44 1.61
CA ALA A 76 13.30 3.90 2.46
C ALA A 76 13.35 3.17 3.82
N LEU A 77 12.19 2.92 4.43
CA LEU A 77 12.08 2.19 5.69
C LEU A 77 12.45 0.71 5.53
N PHE A 78 12.04 0.08 4.44
CA PHE A 78 12.39 -1.31 4.14
C PHE A 78 13.87 -1.49 3.91
N ALA A 79 14.52 -0.56 3.20
CA ALA A 79 15.98 -0.59 3.05
C ALA A 79 16.70 -0.53 4.41
N ALA A 80 16.19 0.24 5.37
CA ALA A 80 16.72 0.26 6.74
C ALA A 80 16.43 -1.05 7.50
N ALA A 81 15.19 -1.53 7.41
CA ALA A 81 14.75 -2.76 8.08
C ALA A 81 15.50 -4.01 7.60
N GLU A 82 15.89 -4.08 6.32
CA GLU A 82 16.75 -5.16 5.80
C GLU A 82 18.12 -5.21 6.49
N ARG A 83 18.63 -4.08 7.00
CA ARG A 83 19.86 -4.03 7.81
C ARG A 83 19.61 -4.26 9.30
N GLY A 84 18.38 -4.60 9.70
CA GLY A 84 17.96 -4.73 11.10
C GLY A 84 17.68 -3.40 11.80
N GLU A 85 17.56 -2.30 11.06
CA GLU A 85 17.33 -0.97 11.60
C GLU A 85 15.86 -0.56 11.41
N ARG A 86 15.25 0.08 12.41
CA ARG A 86 13.89 0.68 12.28
C ARG A 86 12.81 -0.32 11.82
N GLU A 87 12.97 -1.62 12.06
CA GLU A 87 11.99 -2.64 11.66
C GLU A 87 10.58 -2.30 12.18
N ALA A 88 10.46 -1.92 13.44
CA ALA A 88 9.16 -1.59 14.01
C ALA A 88 8.48 -0.36 13.37
N GLU A 89 9.27 0.60 12.90
CA GLU A 89 8.77 1.76 12.17
C GLU A 89 8.31 1.36 10.77
N ALA A 90 9.08 0.54 10.06
CA ALA A 90 8.70 -0.02 8.78
C ALA A 90 7.39 -0.83 8.87
N GLY A 91 7.27 -1.66 9.91
CA GLY A 91 6.09 -2.47 10.14
C GLY A 91 4.84 -1.64 10.48
N ARG A 92 5.00 -0.57 11.27
CA ARG A 92 3.92 0.38 11.56
C ARG A 92 3.47 1.10 10.30
N ALA A 93 4.42 1.65 9.53
CA ALA A 93 4.13 2.35 8.29
C ALA A 93 3.39 1.44 7.30
N LEU A 94 3.82 0.17 7.14
CA LEU A 94 3.17 -0.76 6.22
C LEU A 94 1.72 -1.06 6.63
N ILE A 95 1.46 -1.24 7.93
CA ILE A 95 0.10 -1.46 8.43
C ILE A 95 -0.78 -0.22 8.23
N ASP A 96 -0.24 0.96 8.49
CA ASP A 96 -1.00 2.21 8.37
C ASP A 96 -1.27 2.56 6.89
N HIS A 97 -0.34 2.25 6.00
CA HIS A 97 -0.50 2.34 4.56
C HIS A 97 -1.62 1.43 4.04
N VAL A 98 -1.60 0.12 4.36
CA VAL A 98 -2.69 -0.79 3.99
C VAL A 98 -4.05 -0.32 4.51
N ARG A 99 -4.09 0.27 5.72
CA ARG A 99 -5.34 0.82 6.27
C ARG A 99 -5.82 2.04 5.50
N PHE A 100 -4.91 2.91 5.09
CA PHE A 100 -5.22 4.03 4.21
C PHE A 100 -5.83 3.52 2.91
N GLU A 101 -5.23 2.52 2.28
CA GLU A 101 -5.72 2.00 1.01
C GLU A 101 -7.12 1.41 1.14
N GLU A 102 -7.29 0.54 2.12
CA GLU A 102 -8.55 -0.15 2.36
C GLU A 102 -9.71 0.79 2.77
N ARG A 103 -9.42 1.88 3.49
CA ARG A 103 -10.44 2.73 4.12
C ARG A 103 -10.68 4.05 3.41
N GLU A 104 -9.70 4.52 2.63
CA GLU A 104 -9.75 5.84 2.01
C GLU A 104 -9.52 5.74 0.50
N LEU A 105 -8.41 5.14 0.06
CA LEU A 105 -8.03 5.12 -1.36
C LEU A 105 -9.02 4.29 -2.20
N PHE A 106 -9.25 3.04 -1.81
CA PHE A 106 -10.09 2.12 -2.58
C PHE A 106 -11.55 2.57 -2.66
N PRO A 107 -12.19 3.07 -1.58
CA PRO A 107 -13.51 3.69 -1.70
C PRO A 107 -13.55 4.88 -2.69
N ALA A 108 -12.51 5.73 -2.72
CA ALA A 108 -12.44 6.83 -3.67
C ALA A 108 -12.28 6.33 -5.12
N VAL A 109 -11.46 5.29 -5.33
CA VAL A 109 -11.31 4.63 -6.62
C VAL A 109 -12.63 3.99 -7.09
N GLU A 110 -13.36 3.33 -6.19
CA GLU A 110 -14.69 2.77 -6.49
C GLU A 110 -15.66 3.87 -6.95
N ALA A 111 -15.66 5.03 -6.29
CA ALA A 111 -16.45 6.18 -6.72
C ALA A 111 -16.06 6.72 -8.11
N CYS A 112 -14.76 6.65 -8.47
CA CYS A 112 -14.30 7.02 -9.81
C CYS A 112 -14.81 6.03 -10.88
N PHE A 113 -14.94 4.75 -10.53
CA PHE A 113 -15.43 3.73 -11.45
C PHE A 113 -16.90 3.88 -11.81
N ASP A 114 -17.72 4.30 -10.84
CA ASP A 114 -19.16 4.44 -11.03
C ASP A 114 -19.54 5.71 -11.79
N GLY A 115 -18.58 6.61 -12.04
CA GLY A 115 -18.75 7.75 -12.94
C GLY A 115 -19.83 8.75 -12.51
N VAL A 116 -20.26 8.75 -11.24
CA VAL A 116 -21.24 9.72 -10.74
C VAL A 116 -20.52 10.84 -10.01
N LEU A 117 -19.99 11.78 -10.78
CA LEU A 117 -19.95 13.18 -10.34
C LEU A 117 -21.25 13.82 -10.83
N THR A 118 -22.22 13.93 -9.91
CA THR A 118 -23.35 14.86 -10.06
C THR A 118 -22.86 16.29 -10.07
#